data_AF-A0A430PY26-F1
#
_entry.id   AF-A0A430PY26-F1
#
_cell.length_a   1.000
_cell.length_b   1.000
_cell.length_c   1.000
_cell.angle_alpha   90.00
_cell.angle_beta   90.00
_cell.angle_gamma   90.00
#
_symmetry.space_group_name_H-M   'P 1'
#
loop_
_entity.id
_entity.type
_entity.pdbx_description
1 polymer ?
#
loop_
_entity_poly.entity_id
_entity_poly.type
_entity_poly.pdbx_seq_one_letter_code
_entity_poly.pdbx_strand_id
1 'polypeptide(L)'
;LIDSLDPFSEGIVFSVRPPKKSWKNIANLSGGEKTLSSLALVFALHHYKPTPLYVMDEIDAALDFKNVSIVGNYLKERTKNAQFIVISLRNNMFELSDRLVGIYKTYNITKTITLDPSPLMEHLRSLVMRVATAHGHDKDLSLLPQPQQQQYTTTILTTTTTTSNNDYEFINEYNLFNTSQINKLFKSN
;
A
#
# COMPACT_ATOMS: atom_id res chain seq x y z
N LEU A 1 20.65 1.44 34.43
CA LEU A 1 20.66 2.86 34.04
C LEU A 1 21.65 2.95 32.90
N ILE A 2 21.22 3.44 31.73
CA ILE A 2 22.15 3.78 30.64
C ILE A 2 22.83 5.08 31.09
N ASP A 3 24.16 5.12 31.10
CA ASP A 3 24.88 6.34 31.46
C ASP A 3 24.58 7.45 30.44
N SER A 4 23.86 8.48 30.87
CA SER A 4 23.41 9.57 29.98
C SER A 4 24.51 10.55 29.60
N LEU A 5 25.69 10.46 30.22
CA LEU A 5 26.81 11.39 30.02
C LEU A 5 27.75 10.97 28.87
N ASP A 6 27.79 9.68 28.53
CA ASP A 6 28.55 9.17 27.38
C ASP A 6 27.67 8.25 26.51
N PRO A 7 26.92 8.80 25.53
CA PRO A 7 25.97 8.04 24.71
C PRO A 7 26.65 7.03 23.76
N PHE A 8 27.98 7.02 23.67
CA PHE A 8 28.74 6.08 22.83
C PHE A 8 29.32 4.91 23.61
N SER A 9 29.28 4.97 24.96
CA SER A 9 29.78 3.90 25.83
C SER A 9 28.87 2.67 25.86
N GLU A 10 27.57 2.85 25.59
CA GLU A 10 26.56 1.81 25.58
C GLU A 10 25.75 1.79 24.26
N GLY A 11 24.96 0.73 24.06
CA GLY A 11 24.06 0.61 22.91
C GLY A 11 22.69 1.26 23.12
N ILE A 12 21.90 1.32 22.04
CA ILE A 12 20.52 1.83 22.09
C ILE A 12 19.54 0.72 22.42
N VAL A 13 18.72 0.90 23.45
CA VAL A 13 17.64 -0.02 23.80
C VAL A 13 16.32 0.43 23.17
N PHE A 14 15.81 -0.34 22.21
CA PHE A 14 14.50 -0.06 21.61
C PHE A 14 13.37 -0.77 22.37
N SER A 15 12.64 0.00 23.17
CA SER A 15 11.47 -0.47 23.93
C SER A 15 10.17 0.03 23.31
N VAL A 16 9.18 -0.85 23.25
CA VAL A 16 7.87 -0.58 22.64
C VAL A 16 6.76 -1.00 23.59
N ARG A 17 5.68 -0.24 23.60
CA ARG A 17 4.44 -0.59 24.30
C ARG A 17 3.32 -0.80 23.28
N PRO A 18 3.02 -2.05 22.90
CA PRO A 18 1.86 -2.32 22.07
C PRO A 18 0.55 -1.93 22.79
N PRO A 19 -0.53 -1.68 22.04
CA PRO A 19 -1.83 -1.35 22.62
C PRO A 19 -2.27 -2.39 23.65
N LYS A 20 -2.66 -1.93 24.83
CA LYS A 20 -3.14 -2.78 25.95
C LYS A 20 -2.09 -3.77 26.49
N LYS A 21 -0.80 -3.61 26.17
CA LYS A 21 0.30 -4.43 26.71
C LYS A 21 1.27 -3.60 27.55
N SER A 22 2.14 -4.29 28.29
CA SER A 22 3.26 -3.69 29.00
C SER A 22 4.41 -3.33 28.04
N TRP A 23 5.33 -2.50 28.52
CA TRP A 23 6.58 -2.21 27.84
C TRP A 23 7.40 -3.48 27.65
N LYS A 24 7.92 -3.68 26.44
CA LYS A 24 8.79 -4.81 26.11
C LYS A 24 9.94 -4.32 25.22
N ASN A 25 11.09 -4.98 25.36
CA ASN A 25 12.16 -4.86 24.37
C ASN A 25 11.66 -5.40 23.01
N ILE A 26 12.06 -4.76 21.91
CA ILE A 26 11.67 -5.18 20.55
C ILE A 26 11.91 -6.67 20.27
N ALA A 27 12.96 -7.27 20.83
CA ALA A 27 13.26 -8.70 20.68
C ALA A 27 12.10 -9.61 21.17
N ASN A 28 11.32 -9.15 22.14
CA ASN A 28 10.26 -9.90 22.82
C ASN A 28 8.84 -9.59 22.28
N LEU A 29 8.74 -8.86 21.17
CA LEU A 29 7.48 -8.56 20.49
C LEU A 29 7.04 -9.69 19.53
N SER A 30 5.77 -9.70 19.14
CA SER A 30 5.29 -10.57 18.04
C SER A 30 5.87 -10.14 16.69
N GLY A 31 5.79 -11.00 15.66
CA GLY A 31 6.27 -10.66 14.31
C GLY A 31 5.68 -9.35 13.77
N GLY A 32 4.36 -9.21 13.77
CA GLY A 32 3.69 -7.99 13.32
C GLY A 32 4.00 -6.76 14.17
N GLU A 33 4.17 -6.93 15.49
CA GLU A 33 4.58 -5.83 16.38
C GLU A 33 6.01 -5.37 16.10
N LYS A 34 6.94 -6.30 15.83
CA LYS A 34 8.32 -5.98 15.39
C LYS A 34 8.28 -5.20 14.09
N THR A 35 7.53 -5.68 13.09
CA THR A 35 7.39 -5.03 11.78
C THR A 35 6.86 -3.60 11.92
N LEU A 36 5.77 -3.40 12.66
CA LEU A 36 5.18 -2.08 12.85
C LEU A 36 6.12 -1.12 13.60
N SER A 37 6.82 -1.62 14.62
CA SER A 37 7.79 -0.83 15.38
C SER A 37 8.99 -0.41 14.54
N SER A 38 9.51 -1.32 13.73
CA SER A 38 10.60 -1.04 12.78
C SER A 38 10.17 -0.03 11.72
N LEU A 39 8.98 -0.17 11.14
CA LEU A 39 8.43 0.80 10.18
C LEU A 39 8.28 2.19 10.82
N ALA A 40 7.77 2.27 12.05
CA ALA A 40 7.68 3.54 12.77
C ALA A 40 9.05 4.22 12.93
N LEU A 41 10.11 3.45 13.23
CA LEU A 41 11.46 3.96 13.31
C LEU A 41 11.99 4.43 11.94
N VAL A 42 11.78 3.66 10.87
CA VAL A 42 12.15 4.07 9.50
C VAL A 42 11.47 5.38 9.13
N PHE A 43 10.19 5.55 9.45
CA PHE A 43 9.46 6.78 9.16
C PHE A 43 9.87 7.97 10.03
N ALA A 44 10.27 7.72 11.28
CA ALA A 44 10.86 8.76 12.13
C ALA A 44 12.18 9.26 11.53
N LEU A 45 13.02 8.35 11.04
CA LEU A 45 14.26 8.70 10.34
C LEU A 45 14.01 9.45 9.04
N HIS A 46 13.01 9.03 8.25
CA HIS A 46 12.58 9.77 7.07
C HIS A 46 12.15 11.19 7.41
N HIS A 47 11.44 11.40 8.52
CA HIS A 47 11.05 12.74 8.96
C HIS A 47 12.25 13.60 9.37
N TYR A 48 13.24 13.01 10.05
CA TYR A 48 14.47 13.70 10.44
C TYR A 48 15.36 14.04 9.24
N LYS A 49 15.53 13.09 8.31
CA LYS A 49 16.34 13.25 7.10
C LYS A 49 15.65 12.55 5.93
N PRO A 50 14.86 13.29 5.12
CA PRO A 50 14.14 12.71 3.99
C PRO A 50 15.08 12.18 2.90
N THR A 51 14.83 10.95 2.46
CA THR A 51 15.46 10.36 1.27
C THR A 51 14.48 10.47 0.09
N PRO A 52 14.96 10.74 -1.14
CA PRO A 52 14.08 10.86 -2.31
C PRO A 52 13.42 9.55 -2.76
N LEU A 53 13.96 8.39 -2.38
CA LEU A 53 13.50 7.07 -2.81
C LEU A 53 13.54 6.06 -1.65
N TYR A 54 12.48 5.27 -1.53
CA TYR A 54 12.36 4.13 -0.62
C TYR A 54 11.97 2.87 -1.38
N VAL A 55 12.60 1.75 -1.03
CA VAL A 55 12.25 0.41 -1.51
C VAL A 55 11.86 -0.43 -0.30
N MET A 56 10.67 -1.05 -0.34
CA MET A 56 10.10 -1.83 0.75
C MET A 56 9.69 -3.19 0.22
N ASP A 57 10.27 -4.26 0.76
CA ASP A 57 10.02 -5.63 0.31
C ASP A 57 9.20 -6.40 1.36
N GLU A 58 8.01 -6.86 0.97
CA GLU A 58 7.08 -7.69 1.78
C GLU A 58 6.88 -7.21 3.22
N ILE A 59 6.89 -5.89 3.44
CA ILE A 59 6.76 -5.27 4.77
C ILE A 59 5.41 -5.56 5.44
N ASP A 60 4.46 -6.12 4.71
CA ASP A 60 3.08 -6.41 5.09
C ASP A 60 2.82 -7.90 5.34
N ALA A 61 3.81 -8.78 5.11
CA ALA A 61 3.66 -10.23 5.27
C ALA A 61 3.25 -10.61 6.70
N ALA A 62 3.85 -9.97 7.70
CA ALA A 62 3.59 -10.23 9.12
C ALA A 62 2.43 -9.40 9.72
N LEU A 63 1.78 -8.55 8.93
CA LEU A 63 0.72 -7.64 9.39
C LEU A 63 -0.68 -8.23 9.13
N ASP A 64 -1.63 -7.88 9.99
CA ASP A 64 -3.05 -8.16 9.78
C ASP A 64 -3.69 -7.15 8.80
N PHE A 65 -4.88 -7.47 8.28
CA PHE A 65 -5.59 -6.64 7.30
C PHE A 65 -5.71 -5.18 7.73
N LYS A 66 -6.01 -4.93 9.02
CA LYS A 66 -6.19 -3.59 9.57
C LYS A 66 -4.89 -2.79 9.53
N ASN A 67 -3.79 -3.37 10.00
CA ASN A 67 -2.50 -2.71 10.02
C ASN A 67 -1.93 -2.52 8.62
N VAL A 68 -2.15 -3.45 7.69
CA VAL A 68 -1.80 -3.28 6.27
C VAL A 68 -2.49 -2.05 5.68
N SER A 69 -3.80 -1.87 5.89
CA SER A 69 -4.51 -0.69 5.42
C SER A 69 -4.00 0.61 6.03
N ILE A 70 -3.65 0.61 7.33
CA ILE A 70 -3.09 1.80 8.00
C ILE A 70 -1.72 2.15 7.39
N VAL A 71 -0.84 1.18 7.22
CA VAL A 71 0.49 1.38 6.62
C VAL A 71 0.38 1.82 5.17
N GLY A 72 -0.49 1.20 4.37
CA GLY A 72 -0.72 1.56 2.97
C GLY A 72 -1.18 3.01 2.81
N ASN A 73 -2.17 3.46 3.61
CA ASN A 73 -2.62 4.85 3.60
C ASN A 73 -1.51 5.81 4.02
N TYR A 74 -0.72 5.44 5.04
CA TYR A 74 0.41 6.26 5.47
C TYR A 74 1.45 6.42 4.34
N LEU A 75 1.81 5.34 3.64
CA LEU A 75 2.71 5.42 2.49
C LEU A 75 2.16 6.33 1.40
N LYS A 76 0.87 6.18 1.06
CA LYS A 76 0.21 7.02 0.06
C LYS A 76 0.22 8.51 0.41
N GLU A 77 0.13 8.86 1.69
CA GLU A 77 0.26 10.25 2.12
C GLU A 77 1.70 10.77 2.00
N ARG A 78 2.70 9.91 2.25
CA ARG A 78 4.12 10.27 2.19
C ARG A 78 4.69 10.33 0.78
N THR A 79 4.01 9.76 -0.21
CA THR A 79 4.46 9.85 -1.60
C THR A 79 4.42 11.26 -2.16
N LYS A 80 3.82 12.24 -1.47
CA LYS A 80 3.92 13.64 -1.87
C LYS A 80 5.36 14.20 -1.81
N ASN A 81 6.23 13.59 -1.00
CA ASN A 81 7.57 14.12 -0.73
C ASN A 81 8.71 13.16 -1.11
N ALA A 82 8.41 11.90 -1.42
CA ALA A 82 9.40 10.88 -1.77
C ALA A 82 8.78 9.80 -2.66
N GLN A 83 9.60 9.14 -3.47
CA GLN A 83 9.17 7.99 -4.26
C GLN A 83 9.19 6.71 -3.42
N PHE A 84 8.14 5.89 -3.52
CA PHE A 84 8.06 4.59 -2.86
C PHE A 84 7.88 3.48 -3.88
N ILE A 85 8.75 2.48 -3.81
CA ILE A 85 8.65 1.21 -4.51
C ILE A 85 8.33 0.15 -3.45
N VAL A 86 7.15 -0.43 -3.50
CA VAL A 86 6.73 -1.45 -2.52
C VAL A 86 6.51 -2.77 -3.24
N ILE A 87 7.03 -3.86 -2.70
CA ILE A 87 6.74 -5.22 -3.16
C ILE A 87 5.75 -5.81 -2.16
N SER A 88 4.60 -6.25 -2.64
CA SER A 88 3.51 -6.74 -1.80
C SER A 88 2.58 -7.68 -2.57
N LEU A 89 2.06 -8.68 -1.84
CA LEU A 89 1.00 -9.57 -2.30
C LEU A 89 -0.37 -9.25 -1.69
N ARG A 90 -0.50 -8.15 -0.91
CA ARG A 90 -1.76 -7.76 -0.27
C ARG A 90 -2.52 -6.77 -1.15
N ASN A 91 -3.77 -7.11 -1.48
CA ASN A 91 -4.67 -6.24 -2.26
C ASN A 91 -4.75 -4.82 -1.71
N ASN A 92 -4.93 -4.68 -0.39
CA ASN A 92 -5.01 -3.38 0.28
C ASN A 92 -3.80 -2.46 0.04
N MET A 93 -2.63 -3.02 -0.25
CA MET A 93 -1.43 -2.24 -0.56
C MET A 93 -1.47 -1.79 -2.01
N PHE A 94 -1.53 -2.74 -2.95
CA PHE A 94 -1.43 -2.42 -4.38
C PHE A 94 -2.65 -1.66 -4.92
N GLU A 95 -3.83 -1.76 -4.31
CA GLU A 95 -5.00 -0.93 -4.62
C GLU A 95 -4.75 0.58 -4.40
N LEU A 96 -3.77 0.96 -3.56
CA LEU A 96 -3.40 2.36 -3.30
C LEU A 96 -2.29 2.88 -4.21
N SER A 97 -1.74 2.03 -5.08
CA SER A 97 -0.63 2.36 -5.97
C SER A 97 -1.06 3.31 -7.10
N ASP A 98 -0.14 4.16 -7.53
CA ASP A 98 -0.32 4.98 -8.74
C ASP A 98 0.09 4.20 -9.99
N ARG A 99 1.01 3.24 -9.84
CA ARG A 99 1.44 2.33 -10.91
C ARG A 99 1.61 0.91 -10.37
N LEU A 100 1.16 -0.04 -11.17
CA LEU A 100 1.32 -1.46 -10.91
C LEU A 100 2.37 -2.04 -11.83
N VAL A 101 3.28 -2.84 -11.27
CA VAL A 101 4.26 -3.59 -12.03
C VAL A 101 4.04 -5.08 -11.75
N GLY A 102 3.52 -5.78 -12.74
CA GLY A 102 3.31 -7.23 -12.69
C GLY A 102 4.56 -7.95 -13.16
N ILE A 103 5.07 -8.87 -12.35
CA ILE A 103 6.17 -9.76 -12.70
C ILE A 103 5.63 -11.18 -12.85
N TYR A 104 5.90 -11.80 -13.99
CA TYR A 104 5.44 -13.15 -14.31
C TYR A 104 6.53 -13.94 -15.02
N LYS A 105 6.35 -15.26 -15.15
CA LYS A 105 7.37 -16.17 -15.68
C LYS A 105 6.78 -17.07 -16.75
N THR A 106 7.40 -17.11 -17.94
CA THR A 106 7.02 -18.00 -19.05
C THR A 106 8.27 -18.70 -19.56
N TYR A 107 8.23 -20.02 -19.76
CA TYR A 107 9.39 -20.79 -20.26
C TYR A 107 10.68 -20.56 -19.46
N ASN A 108 10.56 -20.49 -18.14
CA ASN A 108 11.66 -20.17 -17.21
C ASN A 108 12.29 -18.77 -17.38
N ILE A 109 11.67 -17.90 -18.18
CA ILE A 109 12.10 -16.51 -18.41
C ILE A 109 11.15 -15.57 -17.66
N THR A 110 11.72 -14.72 -16.80
CA THR A 110 10.98 -13.66 -16.11
C THR A 110 10.64 -12.54 -17.07
N LYS A 111 9.38 -12.11 -17.06
CA LYS A 111 8.83 -11.02 -17.85
C LYS A 111 8.12 -10.03 -16.92
N THR A 112 7.99 -8.80 -17.39
CA THR A 112 7.39 -7.70 -16.62
C THR A 112 6.38 -6.97 -17.48
N ILE A 113 5.26 -6.60 -16.88
CA ILE A 113 4.23 -5.72 -17.44
C ILE A 113 4.01 -4.55 -16.48
N THR A 114 3.78 -3.35 -17.01
CA THR A 114 3.44 -2.18 -16.20
C THR A 114 2.05 -1.69 -16.59
N LEU A 115 1.23 -1.39 -15.59
CA LEU A 115 -0.13 -0.90 -15.75
C LEU A 115 -0.28 0.45 -15.01
N ASP A 116 -0.87 1.42 -15.70
CA ASP A 116 -1.34 2.66 -15.11
C ASP A 116 -2.87 2.56 -14.94
N PRO A 117 -3.39 2.50 -13.69
CA PRO A 117 -4.83 2.42 -13.45
C PRO A 117 -5.56 3.76 -13.69
N SER A 118 -4.87 4.89 -13.79
CA SER A 118 -5.49 6.22 -13.86
C SER A 118 -6.46 6.40 -15.03
N PRO A 119 -6.11 6.03 -16.28
CA PRO A 119 -7.01 6.20 -17.42
C PRO A 119 -8.29 5.37 -17.31
N LEU A 120 -8.19 4.17 -16.71
CA LEU A 120 -9.34 3.30 -16.46
C LEU A 120 -10.28 3.92 -15.42
N MET A 121 -9.72 4.45 -14.34
CA MET A 121 -10.49 5.12 -13.28
C MET A 121 -11.18 6.39 -13.78
N GLU A 122 -10.54 7.16 -14.67
CA GLU A 122 -11.17 8.31 -15.34
C GLU A 122 -12.34 7.89 -16.23
N HIS A 123 -12.17 6.82 -17.02
CA HIS A 123 -13.24 6.28 -17.87
C HIS A 123 -14.43 5.80 -17.04
N LEU A 124 -14.17 5.02 -15.98
CA LEU A 124 -15.21 4.53 -15.08
C LEU A 124 -15.95 5.69 -14.40
N ARG A 125 -15.22 6.71 -13.95
CA ARG A 125 -15.82 7.92 -13.39
C ARG A 125 -16.75 8.59 -14.39
N SER A 126 -16.32 8.75 -15.65
CA SER A 126 -17.15 9.34 -16.69
C SER A 126 -18.46 8.57 -16.92
N LEU A 127 -18.40 7.23 -16.88
CA LEU A 127 -19.57 6.37 -17.03
C LEU A 127 -20.52 6.51 -15.85
N VAL A 128 -20.00 6.49 -14.62
CA VAL A 128 -20.81 6.71 -13.41
C VAL A 128 -21.49 8.08 -13.45
N MET A 129 -20.77 9.13 -13.85
CA MET A 129 -21.32 10.48 -13.99
C MET A 129 -22.46 10.52 -15.02
N ARG A 130 -22.31 9.84 -16.16
CA ARG A 130 -23.35 9.74 -17.20
C ARG A 130 -24.59 8.98 -16.73
N VAL A 131 -24.41 7.91 -15.95
CA VAL A 131 -25.53 7.14 -15.41
C VAL A 131 -26.26 7.93 -14.34
N ALA A 132 -25.54 8.55 -13.41
CA ALA A 132 -26.12 9.34 -12.33
C ALA A 132 -26.90 10.55 -12.86
N THR A 133 -26.35 11.26 -13.85
CA THR A 133 -27.06 12.38 -14.54
C THR A 133 -28.30 11.91 -15.29
N ALA A 134 -28.24 10.77 -15.98
CA ALA A 134 -29.41 10.19 -16.65
C ALA A 134 -30.54 9.79 -15.68
N HIS A 135 -30.21 9.48 -14.43
CA HIS A 135 -31.16 9.05 -13.39
C HIS A 135 -31.51 10.16 -12.39
N GLY A 136 -31.05 11.40 -12.61
CA GLY A 136 -31.35 12.56 -11.74
C GLY A 136 -30.64 12.56 -10.39
N HIS A 137 -29.57 11.77 -10.24
CA HIS A 137 -28.74 11.66 -9.03
C HIS A 137 -27.58 12.67 -8.98
N ASP A 138 -27.74 13.85 -9.60
CA ASP A 138 -26.68 14.87 -9.73
C ASP A 138 -26.08 15.33 -8.39
N LYS A 139 -26.86 15.24 -7.31
CA LYS A 139 -26.43 15.61 -5.96
C LYS A 139 -25.41 14.63 -5.36
N ASP A 140 -25.40 13.38 -5.80
CA ASP A 140 -24.50 12.34 -5.29
C ASP A 140 -23.10 12.43 -5.93
N LEU A 141 -22.96 13.16 -7.04
CA LEU A 141 -21.68 13.36 -7.74
C LEU A 141 -20.66 14.16 -6.91
N SER A 142 -21.10 15.01 -5.98
CA SER A 142 -20.19 15.76 -5.10
C SER A 142 -19.46 14.87 -4.08
N LEU A 143 -19.92 13.62 -3.90
CA LEU A 143 -19.30 12.64 -3.01
C LEU A 143 -18.16 11.87 -3.69
N LEU A 144 -17.98 12.01 -5.01
CA LEU A 144 -16.91 11.34 -5.73
C LEU A 144 -15.54 11.95 -5.38
N PRO A 145 -14.52 11.14 -5.05
CA PRO A 145 -13.18 11.63 -4.74
C PRO A 145 -12.62 12.47 -5.89
N GLN A 146 -12.14 13.68 -5.62
CA GLN A 146 -11.49 14.52 -6.67
C GLN A 146 -10.12 13.94 -7.06
N PRO A 147 -9.70 14.02 -8.33
CA PRO A 147 -8.37 13.58 -8.74
C PRO A 147 -7.33 14.45 -8.03
N GLN A 148 -6.50 13.85 -7.18
CA GLN A 148 -5.40 14.56 -6.56
C GLN A 148 -4.19 14.53 -7.51
N GLN A 149 -3.73 15.68 -7.97
CA GLN A 149 -2.44 15.79 -8.66
C GLN A 149 -1.33 15.43 -7.67
N GLN A 150 -0.68 14.28 -7.84
CA GLN A 150 0.44 13.84 -7.01
C GLN A 150 1.76 14.01 -7.77
N GLN A 151 2.75 14.61 -7.11
CA GLN A 151 4.07 14.90 -7.69
C GLN A 151 4.98 13.66 -7.75
N TYR A 152 4.77 12.67 -6.87
CA TYR A 152 5.49 11.39 -6.92
C TYR A 152 4.54 10.19 -6.81
N THR A 153 4.96 9.09 -7.43
CA THR A 153 4.17 7.89 -7.72
C THR A 153 4.55 6.77 -6.75
N THR A 154 3.56 6.12 -6.13
CA THR A 154 3.76 4.80 -5.50
C THR A 154 3.73 3.74 -6.59
N THR A 155 4.85 3.05 -6.79
CA THR A 155 4.89 1.87 -7.66
C THR A 155 4.82 0.64 -6.78
N ILE A 156 3.80 -0.20 -6.96
CA ILE A 156 3.72 -1.48 -6.25
C ILE A 156 4.02 -2.62 -7.22
N LEU A 157 5.03 -3.41 -6.88
CA LEU A 157 5.44 -4.60 -7.60
C LEU A 157 4.68 -5.78 -7.01
N THR A 158 3.98 -6.51 -7.88
CA THR A 158 3.32 -7.77 -7.55
C THR A 158 3.93 -8.88 -8.39
N THR A 159 4.15 -10.04 -7.77
CA THR A 159 4.74 -11.21 -8.42
C THR A 159 3.69 -12.31 -8.50
N THR A 160 3.51 -12.89 -9.70
CA THR A 160 2.72 -14.11 -9.88
C THR A 160 3.56 -15.15 -10.61
N THR A 161 3.81 -16.29 -9.97
CA THR A 161 4.36 -17.47 -10.63
C THR A 161 3.23 -18.28 -11.27
N THR A 162 2.92 -18.03 -12.54
CA THR A 162 2.08 -18.92 -13.35
C THR A 162 2.92 -20.09 -13.86
N THR A 163 2.62 -21.31 -13.41
CA THR A 163 3.24 -22.56 -13.88
C THR A 163 2.41 -23.28 -14.96
N SER A 164 1.31 -22.69 -15.43
CA SER A 164 0.42 -23.31 -16.43
C SER A 164 0.39 -22.52 -17.75
N ASN A 165 0.17 -23.22 -18.87
CA ASN A 165 0.20 -22.75 -20.26
C ASN A 165 -0.93 -21.74 -20.64
N ASN A 166 -1.57 -21.09 -19.67
CA ASN A 166 -2.68 -20.18 -19.92
C ASN A 166 -2.29 -18.75 -19.59
N ASP A 167 -1.88 -18.00 -20.62
CA ASP A 167 -1.43 -16.60 -20.55
C ASP A 167 -2.52 -15.59 -20.10
N TYR A 168 -3.72 -16.04 -19.72
CA TYR A 168 -4.88 -15.20 -19.39
C TYR A 168 -5.22 -15.12 -17.88
N GLU A 169 -4.47 -15.79 -17.00
CA GLU A 169 -4.79 -15.82 -15.55
C GLU A 169 -4.45 -14.53 -14.79
N PHE A 170 -3.61 -13.64 -15.34
CA PHE A 170 -3.27 -12.36 -14.71
C PHE A 170 -4.49 -11.46 -14.45
N ILE A 171 -5.49 -11.52 -15.33
CA ILE A 171 -6.68 -10.65 -15.30
C ILE A 171 -7.85 -11.31 -14.56
N ASN A 172 -7.92 -12.65 -14.55
CA ASN A 172 -9.07 -13.38 -14.04
C ASN A 172 -8.95 -13.79 -12.57
N GLU A 173 -7.75 -14.09 -12.07
CA GLU A 173 -7.59 -14.64 -10.72
C GLU A 173 -7.58 -13.54 -9.63
N TYR A 174 -7.09 -12.35 -9.99
CA TYR A 174 -7.17 -11.16 -9.16
C TYR A 174 -8.29 -10.29 -9.70
N ASN A 175 -9.49 -10.42 -9.13
CA ASN A 175 -10.56 -9.43 -9.20
C ASN A 175 -10.00 -8.06 -8.74
N LEU A 176 -9.27 -7.37 -9.62
CA LEU A 176 -8.69 -6.03 -9.42
C LEU A 176 -9.78 -4.99 -9.17
N PHE A 177 -11.03 -5.36 -9.41
CA PHE A 177 -12.20 -4.70 -8.89
C PHE A 177 -12.80 -5.56 -7.78
N ASN A 178 -12.31 -5.33 -6.57
CA ASN A 178 -13.04 -5.72 -5.37
C ASN A 178 -14.45 -5.14 -5.51
N THR A 179 -15.44 -6.03 -5.65
CA THR A 179 -16.86 -5.69 -5.78
C THR A 179 -17.29 -4.78 -4.63
N SER A 180 -16.52 -4.69 -3.54
CA SER A 180 -16.60 -3.66 -2.48
C SER A 180 -16.73 -2.21 -2.95
N GLN A 181 -15.89 -1.72 -3.89
CA GLN A 181 -15.93 -0.31 -4.35
C GLN A 181 -17.20 -0.04 -5.17
N ILE A 182 -17.53 -0.97 -6.07
CA ILE A 182 -18.74 -0.92 -6.90
C ILE A 182 -20.00 -1.11 -6.02
N ASN A 183 -19.99 -2.08 -5.10
CA ASN A 183 -21.09 -2.33 -4.17
C ASN A 183 -21.29 -1.19 -3.17
N LYS A 184 -20.25 -0.44 -2.78
CA LYS A 184 -20.43 0.79 -1.98
C LYS A 184 -21.17 1.89 -2.75
N LEU A 185 -20.98 1.97 -4.06
CA LEU A 185 -21.75 2.86 -4.94
C LEU A 185 -23.22 2.40 -5.14
N PHE A 186 -23.51 1.10 -5.05
CA PHE A 186 -24.85 0.53 -5.26
C PHE A 186 -25.60 0.07 -3.99
N LYS A 187 -25.00 0.18 -2.79
CA LYS A 187 -25.63 -0.20 -1.50
C LYS A 187 -26.29 0.97 -0.75
N SER A 188 -26.51 2.10 -1.40
CA SER A 188 -27.41 3.15 -0.89
C SER A 188 -28.83 2.99 -1.45
N ASN A 189 -29.40 1.79 -1.30
CA ASN A 189 -30.84 1.53 -1.43
C ASN A 189 -31.39 1.16 -0.06
#